data_AF-A0A1F9FC14-F1
#
_entry.id   AF-A0A1F9FC14-F1
#
_cell.length_a   1.000
_cell.length_b   1.000
_cell.length_c   1.000
_cell.angle_alpha   90.00
_cell.angle_beta   90.00
_cell.angle_gamma   90.00
#
_symmetry.space_group_name_H-M   'P 1'
#
loop_
_entity.id
_entity.type
_entity.pdbx_description
1 polymer ?
#
loop_
_entity_poly.entity_id
_entity_poly.type
_entity_poly.pdbx_seq_one_letter_code
_entity_poly.pdbx_strand_id
1 'polypeptide(L)'
;MKKSILLLCCLFFGISCTKKQPQTDPLIVKGKAVYHAQCTVCHASDPSKDGPLGPAITGASFELLKLRIQSGVYPQGYTPKRATKLMVPMPQITEEQIKALHAFLNQ
;
A
#
# COMPACT_ATOMS: atom_id res chain seq x y z
N MET A 1 49.94 31.71 -35.73
CA MET A 1 50.28 30.27 -35.78
C MET A 1 48.99 29.48 -35.63
N LYS A 2 48.69 28.62 -36.61
CA LYS A 2 47.50 27.76 -36.74
C LYS A 2 47.58 26.56 -35.78
N LYS A 3 46.42 26.08 -35.31
CA LYS A 3 45.96 24.68 -35.10
C LYS A 3 44.67 24.75 -34.25
N SER A 4 43.45 24.67 -34.81
CA SER A 4 42.70 23.49 -35.30
C SER A 4 42.60 22.33 -34.30
N ILE A 5 41.41 21.70 -34.31
CA ILE A 5 41.01 20.38 -33.75
C ILE A 5 40.19 20.53 -32.46
N LEU A 6 39.00 19.95 -32.29
CA LEU A 6 38.11 19.19 -33.17
C LEU A 6 36.79 19.06 -32.40
N LEU A 7 35.70 19.33 -33.12
CA LEU A 7 34.33 19.02 -32.75
C LEU A 7 34.22 17.54 -32.33
N LEU A 8 33.82 17.23 -31.10
CA LEU A 8 33.28 15.92 -30.78
C LEU A 8 32.12 16.05 -29.81
N CYS A 9 30.99 16.43 -30.40
CA CYS A 9 29.66 16.26 -29.82
C CYS A 9 29.39 14.74 -29.78
N CYS A 10 29.77 14.08 -28.68
CA CYS A 10 29.36 12.71 -28.42
C CYS A 10 27.87 12.70 -28.07
N LEU A 11 27.04 12.68 -29.10
CA LEU A 11 25.65 12.28 -29.07
C LEU A 11 25.56 10.82 -28.62
N PHE A 12 25.62 10.60 -27.30
CA PHE A 12 25.15 9.36 -26.70
C PHE A 12 23.62 9.38 -26.65
N PHE A 13 22.99 9.21 -27.82
CA PHE A 13 21.59 8.82 -27.90
C PHE A 13 21.50 7.34 -27.49
N GLY A 14 21.50 7.12 -26.17
CA GLY A 14 21.19 5.83 -25.59
C GLY A 14 19.76 5.46 -25.97
N ILE A 15 19.63 4.39 -26.76
CA ILE A 15 18.38 3.74 -27.11
C ILE A 15 17.73 3.27 -25.80
N SER A 16 16.83 4.11 -25.26
CA SER A 16 16.06 3.76 -24.09
C SER A 16 14.97 2.79 -24.54
N CYS A 17 15.27 1.49 -24.44
CA CYS A 17 14.27 0.43 -24.51
C CYS A 17 13.31 0.63 -23.34
N THR A 18 12.21 1.35 -23.56
CA THR A 18 11.06 1.41 -22.66
C THR A 18 10.45 0.01 -22.59
N LYS A 19 10.97 -0.84 -21.70
CA LYS A 19 10.20 -1.99 -21.22
C LYS A 19 8.97 -1.41 -20.54
N LYS A 20 7.80 -1.62 -21.15
CA LYS A 20 6.49 -1.30 -20.56
C LYS A 20 6.39 -2.13 -19.28
N GLN A 21 6.82 -1.57 -18.15
CA GLN A 21 6.63 -2.22 -16.86
C GLN A 21 5.12 -2.38 -16.64
N PRO A 22 4.66 -3.49 -16.05
CA PRO A 22 3.27 -3.61 -15.61
C PRO A 22 2.95 -2.37 -14.77
N GLN A 23 2.04 -1.52 -15.25
CA GLN A 23 1.57 -0.36 -14.50
C GLN A 23 0.65 -0.90 -13.40
N THR A 24 1.24 -1.25 -12.26
CA THR A 24 0.49 -1.51 -11.03
C THR A 24 -0.20 -0.21 -10.62
N ASP A 25 -1.48 -0.29 -10.24
CA ASP A 25 -2.23 0.88 -9.80
C ASP A 25 -1.48 1.62 -8.67
N PRO A 26 -1.19 2.94 -8.82
CA PRO A 26 -0.53 3.72 -7.78
C PRO A 26 -1.20 3.64 -6.40
N LEU A 27 -2.53 3.47 -6.34
CA LEU A 27 -3.26 3.27 -5.08
C LEU A 27 -2.90 1.94 -4.42
N ILE A 28 -2.78 0.86 -5.21
CA ILE A 28 -2.35 -0.45 -4.71
C ILE A 28 -0.93 -0.35 -4.13
N VAL A 29 -0.02 0.32 -4.83
CA VAL A 29 1.37 0.51 -4.38
C VAL A 29 1.39 1.30 -3.06
N LYS A 30 0.63 2.40 -2.98
CA LYS A 30 0.50 3.20 -1.75
C LYS A 30 -0.12 2.39 -0.61
N GLY A 31 -1.16 1.60 -0.89
CA GLY A 31 -1.84 0.76 0.10
C GLY A 31 -0.92 -0.30 0.67
N LYS A 32 -0.13 -0.96 -0.18
CA LYS A 32 0.90 -1.92 0.24
C LYS A 32 1.92 -1.26 1.16
N ALA A 33 2.39 -0.06 0.83
CA ALA A 33 3.35 0.67 1.66
C ALA A 33 2.77 0.99 3.05
N VAL A 34 1.53 1.50 3.11
CA VAL A 34 0.84 1.76 4.38
C VAL A 34 0.65 0.46 5.19
N TYR A 35 0.24 -0.62 4.54
CA TYR A 35 0.01 -1.92 5.18
C TYR A 35 1.27 -2.45 5.86
N HIS A 36 2.39 -2.48 5.14
CA HIS A 36 3.67 -2.94 5.71
C HIS A 36 4.20 -1.99 6.79
N ALA A 37 3.96 -0.70 6.68
CA ALA A 37 4.45 0.25 7.68
C ALA A 37 3.63 0.24 8.98
N GLN A 38 2.33 -0.04 8.91
CA GLN A 38 1.40 0.21 10.03
C GLN A 38 0.65 -1.03 10.53
N CYS A 39 0.49 -2.08 9.72
CA CYS A 39 -0.45 -3.17 10.00
C CYS A 39 0.25 -4.49 10.35
N THR A 40 1.45 -4.74 9.81
CA THR A 40 2.12 -6.04 9.91
C THR A 40 2.73 -6.36 11.28
N VAL A 41 2.66 -5.43 12.23
CA VAL A 41 3.00 -5.71 13.63
C VAL A 41 2.02 -6.71 14.26
N CYS A 42 0.75 -6.67 13.84
CA CYS A 42 -0.29 -7.56 14.35
C CYS A 42 -0.81 -8.53 13.29
N HIS A 43 -0.96 -8.06 12.05
CA HIS A 43 -1.42 -8.85 10.91
C HIS A 43 -0.25 -9.51 10.19
N ALA A 44 -0.50 -10.58 9.43
CA ALA A 44 0.54 -11.23 8.65
C ALA A 44 1.03 -10.32 7.51
N SER A 45 2.28 -10.48 7.05
CA SER A 45 2.78 -9.76 5.87
C SER A 45 1.97 -10.08 4.60
N ASP A 46 1.39 -11.28 4.54
CA ASP A 46 0.39 -11.69 3.56
C ASP A 46 -1.02 -11.45 4.17
N PRO A 47 -1.81 -10.48 3.69
CA PRO A 47 -3.08 -10.10 4.31
C PRO A 47 -4.17 -11.18 4.21
N SER A 48 -3.95 -12.23 3.40
CA SER A 48 -4.86 -13.38 3.28
C SER A 48 -4.70 -14.38 4.43
N LYS A 49 -3.66 -14.23 5.26
CA LYS A 49 -3.34 -15.13 6.36
C LYS A 49 -3.55 -14.45 7.71
N ASP A 50 -3.86 -15.27 8.70
CA ASP A 50 -3.88 -14.82 10.09
C ASP A 50 -2.46 -14.45 10.54
N GLY A 51 -2.33 -13.29 11.17
CA GLY A 51 -1.12 -12.88 11.87
C GLY A 51 -1.08 -13.37 13.32
N PRO A 52 -0.02 -13.05 14.05
CA PRO A 52 0.12 -13.44 15.46
C PRO A 52 -1.02 -12.91 16.34
N LEU A 53 -1.57 -11.74 16.03
CA LEU A 53 -2.62 -11.08 16.81
C LEU A 53 -3.86 -10.72 15.96
N GLY A 54 -3.65 -10.24 14.74
CA GLY A 54 -4.69 -9.81 13.82
C GLY A 54 -5.14 -10.93 12.87
N PRO A 55 -6.44 -11.05 12.54
CA PRO A 55 -6.92 -12.02 11.56
C PRO A 55 -6.50 -11.65 10.12
N ALA A 56 -6.74 -12.55 9.16
CA ALA A 56 -6.72 -12.25 7.75
C ALA A 56 -7.72 -11.13 7.40
N ILE A 57 -7.31 -10.16 6.57
CA ILE A 57 -8.11 -8.96 6.24
C ILE A 57 -8.25 -8.68 4.74
N THR A 58 -7.76 -9.55 3.86
CA THR A 58 -8.11 -9.51 2.43
C THR A 58 -9.63 -9.44 2.25
N GLY A 59 -10.09 -8.63 1.30
CA GLY A 59 -11.52 -8.46 1.03
C GLY A 59 -12.24 -7.53 2.00
N ALA A 60 -11.54 -6.86 2.93
CA ALA A 60 -12.18 -5.93 3.85
C ALA A 60 -12.82 -4.75 3.09
N SER A 61 -14.07 -4.43 3.45
CA SER A 61 -14.78 -3.28 2.88
C SER A 61 -14.17 -1.96 3.33
N PHE A 62 -14.39 -0.90 2.56
CA PHE A 62 -13.93 0.44 2.92
C PHE A 62 -14.51 0.93 4.26
N GLU A 63 -15.82 0.70 4.49
CA GLU A 63 -16.49 1.03 5.76
C GLU A 63 -15.89 0.25 6.94
N LEU A 64 -15.68 -1.05 6.72
CA LEU A 64 -14.69 -1.93 7.36
C LEU A 64 -13.52 -1.17 7.96
N LEU A 65 -12.64 -0.83 7.05
CA LEU A 65 -11.34 -0.25 7.34
C LEU A 65 -11.49 1.09 8.04
N LYS A 66 -12.39 1.96 7.56
CA LYS A 66 -12.58 3.30 8.10
C LYS A 66 -12.97 3.28 9.58
N LEU A 67 -14.05 2.58 9.92
CA LEU A 67 -14.55 2.51 11.31
C LEU A 67 -13.55 1.81 12.23
N ARG A 68 -12.97 0.70 11.77
CA ARG A 68 -12.04 -0.08 12.58
C ARG A 68 -10.74 0.67 12.84
N ILE A 69 -10.17 1.30 11.83
CA ILE A 69 -8.89 2.01 11.93
C ILE A 69 -9.07 3.32 12.70
N GLN A 70 -10.06 4.15 12.36
CA GLN A 70 -10.15 5.50 12.93
C GLN A 70 -10.80 5.53 14.31
N SER A 71 -11.79 4.66 14.55
CA SER A 71 -12.63 4.72 15.75
C SER A 71 -12.57 3.45 16.59
N GLY A 72 -11.93 2.38 16.12
CA GLY A 72 -11.87 1.11 16.84
C GLY A 72 -13.24 0.44 17.03
N VAL A 73 -14.22 0.76 16.17
CA VAL A 73 -15.55 0.15 16.18
C VAL A 73 -15.78 -0.69 14.92
N TYR A 74 -16.89 -1.40 14.86
CA TYR A 74 -17.29 -2.22 13.72
C TYR A 74 -18.56 -1.65 13.07
N PRO A 75 -18.76 -1.83 11.75
CA PRO A 75 -20.02 -1.51 11.10
C PRO A 75 -21.20 -2.26 11.74
N GLN A 76 -22.40 -1.72 11.59
CA GLN A 76 -23.61 -2.37 12.09
C GLN A 76 -23.78 -3.77 11.46
N GLY A 77 -24.07 -4.77 12.28
CA GLY A 77 -24.25 -6.15 11.84
C GLY A 77 -22.94 -6.92 11.55
N TYR A 78 -21.78 -6.28 11.64
CA TYR A 78 -20.50 -6.96 11.44
C TYR A 78 -20.11 -7.81 12.65
N THR A 79 -19.77 -9.08 12.41
CA THR A 79 -19.24 -9.98 13.44
C THR A 79 -17.72 -10.02 13.40
N PRO A 80 -17.00 -9.62 14.47
CA PRO A 80 -15.54 -9.69 14.52
C PRO A 80 -14.99 -11.10 14.33
N LYS A 81 -13.92 -11.24 13.53
CA LYS A 81 -13.24 -12.53 13.29
C LYS A 81 -12.47 -13.05 14.53
N ARG A 82 -12.29 -12.20 15.55
CA ARG A 82 -11.61 -12.50 16.82
C ARG A 82 -12.36 -11.81 17.96
N ALA A 83 -12.34 -12.42 19.14
CA ALA A 83 -12.95 -11.85 20.36
C ALA A 83 -12.07 -10.79 21.05
N THR A 84 -10.80 -10.68 20.65
CA THR A 84 -9.84 -9.76 21.25
C THR A 84 -10.13 -8.31 20.86
N LYS A 85 -9.79 -7.36 21.74
CA LYS A 85 -9.91 -5.90 21.51
C LYS A 85 -8.54 -5.22 21.36
N LEU A 86 -7.54 -5.96 20.90
CA LEU A 86 -6.13 -5.53 20.88
C LEU A 86 -5.81 -4.45 19.85
N MET A 87 -6.52 -4.43 18.72
CA MET A 87 -6.27 -3.42 17.69
C MET A 87 -6.72 -2.04 18.18
N VAL A 88 -5.78 -1.17 18.52
CA VAL A 88 -6.05 0.21 18.94
C VAL A 88 -6.47 1.09 17.75
N PRO A 89 -7.31 2.12 17.96
CA PRO A 89 -7.57 3.13 16.94
C PRO A 89 -6.29 3.86 16.53
N MET A 90 -6.20 4.18 15.24
CA MET A 90 -5.10 4.91 14.60
C MET A 90 -5.68 6.10 13.81
N PRO A 91 -6.21 7.15 14.50
CA PRO A 91 -6.87 8.30 13.85
C PRO A 91 -5.94 9.13 12.96
N GLN A 92 -4.62 8.95 13.08
CA GLN A 92 -3.63 9.56 12.19
C GLN A 92 -3.65 8.98 10.76
N ILE A 93 -4.24 7.79 10.55
CA ILE A 93 -4.38 7.22 9.22
C ILE A 93 -5.53 7.93 8.50
N THR A 94 -5.16 8.69 7.48
CA THR A 94 -6.07 9.53 6.69
C THR A 94 -7.03 8.69 5.84
N GLU A 95 -8.15 9.29 5.44
CA GLU A 95 -9.11 8.63 4.54
C GLU A 95 -8.46 8.21 3.20
N GLU A 96 -7.55 9.02 2.67
CA GLU A 96 -6.81 8.69 1.45
C GLU A 96 -5.87 7.49 1.61
N GLN A 97 -5.31 7.30 2.81
CA GLN A 97 -4.56 6.08 3.12
C GLN A 97 -5.49 4.88 3.29
N ILE A 98 -6.70 5.07 3.82
CA ILE A 98 -7.72 4.01 3.93
C ILE A 98 -8.21 3.60 2.54
N LYS A 99 -8.41 4.54 1.61
CA LYS A 99 -8.74 4.24 0.20
C LYS A 99 -7.63 3.40 -0.46
N ALA A 100 -6.37 3.77 -0.23
CA ALA A 100 -5.23 3.01 -0.74
C ALA A 100 -5.15 1.60 -0.13
N LEU A 101 -5.34 1.47 1.19
CA LEU A 101 -5.43 0.18 1.87
C LEU A 101 -6.55 -0.69 1.30
N HIS A 102 -7.73 -0.10 1.08
CA HIS A 102 -8.86 -0.80 0.48
C HIS A 102 -8.52 -1.32 -0.92
N ALA A 103 -7.88 -0.52 -1.78
CA ALA A 103 -7.43 -0.96 -3.10
C ALA A 103 -6.43 -2.12 -3.00
N PHE A 104 -5.43 -2.02 -2.11
CA PHE A 104 -4.44 -3.08 -1.90
C PHE A 104 -5.04 -4.39 -1.35
N LEU A 105 -6.02 -4.32 -0.45
CA LEU A 105 -6.62 -5.50 0.17
C LEU A 105 -7.65 -6.22 -0.71
N ASN A 106 -8.03 -5.63 -1.85
CA ASN A 106 -9.04 -6.12 -2.78
C ASN A 106 -8.51 -6.29 -4.22
N GLN A 107 -7.20 -6.36 -4.39
CA GLN A 107 -6.55 -6.64 -5.68
C GLN A 107 -6.57 -8.12 -6.07
#